data_AF-A0A8H6GM80-F1
#
_entry.id   AF-A0A8H6GM80-F1
#
_cell.length_a   1.000
_cell.length_b   1.000
_cell.length_c   1.000
_cell.angle_alpha   90.00
_cell.angle_beta   90.00
_cell.angle_gamma   90.00
#
_symmetry.space_group_name_H-M   'P 1'
#
loop_
_entity.id
_entity.type
_entity.pdbx_description
1 polymer ?
#
loop_
_entity_poly.entity_id
_entity_poly.type
_entity_poly.pdbx_seq_one_letter_code
_entity_poly.pdbx_strand_id
1 'polypeptide(L)'
;METARRVWWYLIGTDAMISRFPGPHEGTYLINPRQMNVRKPLNADDEDLVEGQELRVRLAEVVRNFTDRVPLTNSSNPDVHSYDLVLEVDAAIGQFIEDLPPFLKFNTDEPQQLPATDTHKKPGLIIQRHVMNVFVHGQRCKLHLPYLARGAVEPTTPAREGSYNF
;
A
#
# COMPACT_ATOMS: atom_id res chain seq x y z
N MET A 1 12.71 23.43 11.38
CA MET A 1 13.64 22.68 10.52
C MET A 1 12.85 21.74 9.62
N GLU A 2 13.18 21.69 8.33
CA GLU A 2 12.53 20.84 7.33
C GLU A 2 12.75 19.34 7.60
N THR A 3 13.94 18.96 8.10
CA THR A 3 14.25 17.57 8.50
C THR A 3 13.29 16.99 9.53
N ALA A 4 12.94 17.75 10.58
CA ALA A 4 12.00 17.29 11.60
C ALA A 4 10.60 17.03 11.01
N ARG A 5 10.18 17.83 10.02
CA ARG A 5 8.92 17.66 9.30
C ARG A 5 8.94 16.41 8.44
N ARG A 6 10.03 16.16 7.70
CA ARG A 6 10.20 14.93 6.89
C ARG A 6 10.15 13.68 7.77
N VAL A 7 10.86 13.69 8.91
CA VAL A 7 10.84 12.59 9.90
C VAL A 7 9.43 12.38 10.45
N TRP A 8 8.72 13.46 10.78
CA TRP A 8 7.34 13.39 11.27
C TRP A 8 6.41 12.69 10.27
N TRP A 9 6.43 13.11 9.00
CA TRP A 9 5.63 12.47 7.95
C TRP A 9 6.00 11.00 7.73
N TYR A 10 7.29 10.66 7.83
CA TYR A 10 7.72 9.26 7.75
C TYR A 10 7.18 8.40 8.89
N LEU A 11 7.21 8.90 10.13
CA LEU A 11 6.66 8.20 11.29
C LEU A 11 5.17 7.93 11.12
N ILE A 12 4.40 8.92 10.65
CA ILE A 12 2.97 8.78 10.40
C ILE A 12 2.70 7.76 9.29
N GLY A 13 3.41 7.85 8.17
CA GLY A 13 3.26 6.87 7.08
C GLY A 13 3.56 5.45 7.56
N THR A 14 4.59 5.29 8.39
CA THR A 14 5.00 3.99 8.93
C THR A 14 3.98 3.44 9.93
N ASP A 15 3.53 4.26 10.88
CA ASP A 15 2.47 3.91 11.82
C ASP A 15 1.19 3.52 11.09
N ALA A 16 0.86 4.27 10.02
CA ALA A 16 -0.30 3.98 9.21
C ALA A 16 -0.19 2.69 8.39
N MET A 17 1.02 2.37 7.93
CA MET A 17 1.31 1.13 7.22
C MET A 17 1.24 -0.07 8.16
N ILE A 18 1.84 0.03 9.35
CA ILE A 18 1.96 -1.08 10.30
C ILE A 18 0.61 -1.52 10.82
N SER A 19 -0.31 -0.58 11.08
CA SER A 19 -1.66 -0.91 11.54
C SER A 19 -2.48 -1.73 10.54
N ARG A 20 -2.05 -1.77 9.27
CA ARG A 20 -2.70 -2.58 8.22
C ARG A 20 -2.18 -4.01 8.15
N PHE A 21 -1.00 -4.29 8.72
CA PHE A 21 -0.46 -5.65 8.78
C PHE A 21 -1.09 -6.45 9.94
N PRO A 22 -1.24 -7.78 9.79
CA PRO A 22 -1.72 -8.64 10.86
C PRO A 22 -0.82 -8.57 12.08
N GLY A 23 -1.41 -8.49 13.27
CA GLY A 23 -0.67 -8.51 14.54
C GLY A 23 -1.34 -7.73 15.66
N PRO A 24 -0.67 -7.57 16.81
CA PRO A 24 -1.22 -6.90 17.99
C PRO A 24 -1.64 -5.44 17.76
N HIS A 25 -1.08 -4.81 16.73
CA HIS A 25 -1.33 -3.40 16.38
C HIS A 25 -2.33 -3.25 15.22
N GLU A 26 -2.89 -4.35 14.71
CA GLU A 26 -3.83 -4.31 13.60
C GLU A 26 -5.02 -3.39 13.91
N GLY A 27 -5.37 -2.55 12.95
CA GLY A 27 -6.48 -1.60 13.05
C GLY A 27 -6.26 -0.44 14.03
N THR A 28 -5.08 -0.36 14.66
CA THR A 28 -4.76 0.66 15.66
C THR A 28 -3.59 1.51 15.21
N TYR A 29 -3.77 2.82 15.20
CA TYR A 29 -2.71 3.79 14.91
C TYR A 29 -2.21 4.40 16.21
N LEU A 30 -0.89 4.50 16.39
CA LEU A 30 -0.30 5.19 17.54
C LEU A 30 -0.37 6.71 17.37
N ILE A 31 -0.33 7.20 16.13
CA ILE A 31 -0.34 8.62 15.79
C ILE A 31 -1.69 8.98 15.19
N ASN A 32 -2.50 9.71 15.95
CA ASN A 32 -3.83 10.10 15.48
C ASN A 32 -3.72 11.04 14.26
N PRO A 33 -4.36 10.70 13.12
CA PRO A 33 -4.46 11.55 11.95
C PRO A 33 -4.87 13.01 12.21
N ARG A 34 -5.72 13.25 13.21
CA ARG A 34 -6.27 14.56 13.60
C ARG A 34 -5.32 15.37 14.48
N GLN A 35 -4.33 14.71 15.09
CA GLN A 35 -3.25 15.36 15.84
C GLN A 35 -2.08 15.78 14.92
N MET A 36 -2.17 15.44 13.64
CA MET A 36 -1.22 15.84 12.61
C MET A 36 -1.49 17.28 12.15
N ASN A 37 -1.05 18.26 12.94
CA ASN A 37 -1.12 19.68 12.55
C ASN A 37 0.23 20.19 11.99
N VAL A 38 0.83 19.39 11.10
CA VAL A 38 2.11 19.73 10.49
C VAL A 38 1.90 19.93 8.99
N ARG A 39 2.29 21.11 8.49
CA ARG A 39 2.27 21.43 7.06
C ARG A 39 3.01 20.35 6.25
N LYS A 40 2.56 20.12 5.02
CA LYS A 40 3.31 19.27 4.08
C LYS A 40 4.75 19.80 3.97
N PRO A 41 5.76 18.92 3.94
CA PRO A 41 7.12 19.34 3.70
C PRO A 41 7.20 20.02 2.34
N LEU A 42 7.88 21.16 2.33
CA LEU A 42 8.17 21.86 1.10
C LEU A 42 9.36 21.13 0.51
N ASN A 43 9.20 20.58 -0.70
CA ASN A 43 10.26 19.93 -1.48
C ASN A 43 11.35 20.94 -1.88
N ALA A 44 12.09 21.44 -0.91
CA ALA A 44 13.25 22.29 -1.06
C ALA A 44 14.25 21.86 0.01
N ASP A 45 15.52 21.71 -0.36
CA ASP A 45 16.59 21.48 0.61
C ASP A 45 17.05 22.82 1.18
N ASP A 46 17.74 22.77 2.33
CA ASP A 46 18.26 24.00 2.91
C ASP A 46 19.42 24.60 2.07
N GLU A 47 19.95 23.90 1.04
CA GLU A 47 20.60 24.50 -0.17
C GLU A 47 20.77 23.52 -1.37
N ASP A 48 20.82 22.18 -1.23
CA ASP A 48 21.06 21.27 -2.38
C ASP A 48 20.23 19.99 -2.31
N LEU A 49 19.08 19.97 -3.02
CA LEU A 49 18.17 18.82 -3.12
C LEU A 49 18.90 17.61 -3.67
N VAL A 50 19.43 16.75 -2.78
CA VAL A 50 19.93 15.43 -3.16
C VAL A 50 18.71 14.58 -3.50
N GLU A 51 18.38 14.65 -4.77
CA GLU A 51 17.29 14.02 -5.50
C GLU A 51 17.19 12.53 -5.06
N GLY A 52 16.22 12.24 -4.19
CA GLY A 52 16.09 10.97 -3.45
C GLY A 52 15.42 11.09 -2.07
N GLN A 53 15.50 12.26 -1.42
CA GLN A 53 14.84 12.51 -0.12
C GLN A 53 13.37 12.97 -0.29
N GLU A 54 13.04 13.46 -1.48
CA GLU A 54 11.74 14.01 -1.91
C GLU A 54 10.58 12.98 -1.94
N LEU A 55 10.91 11.70 -1.90
CA LEU A 55 9.99 10.63 -2.28
C LEU A 55 9.46 9.84 -1.07
N ARG A 56 10.17 9.87 0.07
CA ARG A 56 9.74 9.22 1.33
C ARG A 56 8.49 9.84 1.92
N VAL A 57 8.34 11.16 1.78
CA VAL A 57 7.11 11.87 2.16
C VAL A 57 5.95 11.42 1.28
N ARG A 58 6.20 11.29 -0.03
CA ARG A 58 5.18 10.84 -0.98
C ARG A 58 4.68 9.44 -0.63
N LEU A 59 5.56 8.54 -0.17
CA LEU A 59 5.16 7.22 0.33
C LEU A 59 4.20 7.34 1.53
N ALA A 60 4.49 8.19 2.50
CA ALA A 60 3.62 8.38 3.66
C ALA A 60 2.25 8.95 3.29
N GLU A 61 2.20 9.90 2.35
CA GLU A 61 0.93 10.42 1.82
C GLU A 61 0.12 9.34 1.10
N VAL A 62 0.80 8.50 0.32
CA VAL A 62 0.18 7.42 -0.46
C VAL A 62 -0.36 6.33 0.47
N VAL A 63 0.41 5.89 1.48
CA VAL A 63 -0.05 4.94 2.50
C VAL A 63 -1.24 5.50 3.28
N ARG A 64 -1.23 6.81 3.58
CA ARG A 64 -2.35 7.45 4.25
C ARG A 64 -3.59 7.51 3.37
N ASN A 65 -3.44 7.92 2.11
CA ASN A 65 -4.54 7.91 1.16
C ASN A 65 -5.15 6.52 1.01
N PHE A 66 -4.32 5.47 0.96
CA PHE A 66 -4.78 4.09 1.00
C PHE A 66 -5.59 3.80 2.26
N THR A 67 -5.05 4.13 3.42
CA THR A 67 -5.70 3.92 4.72
C THR A 67 -7.06 4.61 4.81
N ASP A 68 -7.15 5.84 4.30
CA ASP A 68 -8.37 6.64 4.33
C ASP A 68 -9.43 6.13 3.33
N ARG A 69 -9.01 5.57 2.19
CA ARG A 69 -9.89 5.09 1.11
C ARG A 69 -10.29 3.62 1.23
N VAL A 70 -9.44 2.78 1.83
CA VAL A 70 -9.60 1.33 1.84
C VAL A 70 -10.01 0.89 3.26
N PRO A 71 -11.26 0.45 3.46
CA PRO A 71 -11.75 0.00 4.77
C PRO A 71 -10.85 -1.04 5.43
N LEU A 72 -10.81 -1.01 6.77
CA LEU A 72 -10.25 -2.12 7.54
C LEU A 72 -11.25 -3.27 7.49
N THR A 73 -10.98 -4.29 6.67
CA THR A 73 -11.76 -5.52 6.68
C THR A 73 -11.23 -6.41 7.79
N ASN A 74 -12.06 -6.72 8.80
CA ASN A 74 -11.68 -7.67 9.83
C ASN A 74 -11.86 -9.09 9.28
N SER A 75 -10.82 -9.56 8.57
CA SER A 75 -10.76 -10.89 7.94
C SER A 75 -10.88 -12.03 8.94
N SER A 76 -10.77 -11.74 10.25
CA SER A 76 -10.87 -12.70 11.34
C SER A 76 -12.28 -13.26 11.55
N ASN A 77 -13.33 -12.57 11.08
CA ASN A 77 -14.71 -13.05 11.22
C ASN A 77 -15.42 -13.19 9.86
N PRO A 78 -15.10 -14.27 9.13
CA PRO A 78 -15.58 -14.51 7.78
C PRO A 78 -17.11 -14.60 7.58
N ASP A 79 -17.88 -14.76 8.67
CA ASP A 79 -19.35 -14.82 8.65
C ASP A 79 -20.01 -13.44 8.76
N VAL A 80 -19.23 -12.40 9.08
CA VAL A 80 -19.71 -11.02 9.29
C VAL A 80 -19.60 -10.18 8.01
N HIS A 81 -18.76 -10.58 7.06
CA HIS A 81 -18.54 -9.84 5.81
C HIS A 81 -19.06 -10.62 4.62
N SER A 82 -19.99 -10.03 3.86
CA SER A 82 -20.41 -10.58 2.57
C SER A 82 -19.21 -10.58 1.62
N TYR A 83 -19.11 -11.61 0.77
CA TYR A 83 -18.08 -11.68 -0.27
C TYR A 83 -18.09 -10.44 -1.19
N ASP A 84 -19.25 -9.79 -1.34
CA ASP A 84 -19.38 -8.52 -2.09
C ASP A 84 -18.51 -7.40 -1.51
N LEU A 85 -18.42 -7.28 -0.18
CA LEU A 85 -17.55 -6.28 0.45
C LEU A 85 -16.07 -6.57 0.17
N VAL A 86 -15.70 -7.85 0.07
CA VAL A 86 -14.32 -8.26 -0.28
C VAL A 86 -13.98 -7.82 -1.69
N LEU A 87 -14.91 -7.99 -2.63
CA LEU A 87 -14.74 -7.56 -4.02
C LEU A 87 -14.69 -6.02 -4.13
N GLU A 88 -15.51 -5.30 -3.36
CA GLU A 88 -15.47 -3.83 -3.30
C GLU A 88 -14.11 -3.33 -2.80
N VAL A 89 -13.59 -3.93 -1.73
CA VAL A 89 -12.29 -3.58 -1.17
C VAL A 89 -11.15 -3.97 -2.13
N ASP A 90 -11.21 -5.12 -2.81
CA ASP A 90 -10.21 -5.49 -3.82
C ASP A 90 -10.22 -4.50 -5.00
N ALA A 91 -11.40 -4.08 -5.45
CA ALA A 91 -11.54 -3.06 -6.49
C ALA A 91 -10.96 -1.71 -6.05
N ALA A 92 -11.19 -1.29 -4.80
CA ALA A 92 -10.60 -0.08 -4.25
C ALA A 92 -9.06 -0.16 -4.18
N ILE A 93 -8.51 -1.33 -3.81
CA ILE A 93 -7.06 -1.56 -3.85
C ILE A 93 -6.54 -1.50 -5.29
N GLY A 94 -7.24 -2.10 -6.25
CA GLY A 94 -6.89 -2.06 -7.68
C GLY A 94 -6.87 -0.62 -8.22
N GLN A 95 -7.90 0.16 -7.94
CA GLN A 95 -7.94 1.58 -8.33
C GLN A 95 -6.81 2.38 -7.70
N PHE A 96 -6.48 2.10 -6.45
CA PHE A 96 -5.35 2.75 -5.78
C PHE A 96 -4.02 2.44 -6.48
N ILE A 97 -3.78 1.20 -6.90
CA ILE A 97 -2.58 0.82 -7.67
C ILE A 97 -2.49 1.64 -8.95
N GLU A 98 -3.63 1.83 -9.64
CA GLU A 98 -3.66 2.62 -10.86
C GLU A 98 -3.44 4.11 -10.63
N ASP A 99 -3.92 4.63 -9.49
CA ASP A 99 -3.70 6.02 -9.08
C ASP A 99 -2.28 6.29 -8.56
N LEU A 100 -1.46 5.24 -8.34
CA LEU A 100 -0.11 5.41 -7.81
C LEU A 100 0.74 6.29 -8.74
N PRO A 101 1.60 7.14 -8.17
CA PRO A 101 2.61 7.82 -8.96
C PRO A 101 3.50 6.85 -9.75
N PRO A 102 3.90 7.17 -11.00
CA PRO A 102 4.70 6.28 -11.84
C PRO A 102 5.99 5.77 -11.18
N PHE A 103 6.63 6.56 -10.32
CA PHE A 103 7.84 6.10 -9.61
C PHE A 103 7.57 5.09 -8.50
N LEU A 104 6.36 5.03 -7.93
CA LEU A 104 5.94 4.03 -6.94
C LEU A 104 5.30 2.80 -7.58
N LYS A 105 4.77 2.92 -8.81
CA LYS A 105 4.25 1.78 -9.56
C LYS A 105 5.35 0.73 -9.80
N PHE A 106 4.99 -0.54 -9.66
CA PHE A 106 5.82 -1.65 -10.13
C PHE A 106 5.70 -1.73 -11.64
N ASN A 107 6.64 -1.16 -12.38
CA ASN A 107 6.74 -1.47 -13.80
C ASN A 107 7.45 -2.82 -13.92
N THR A 108 6.80 -3.76 -14.60
CA THR A 108 7.41 -5.03 -15.03
C THR A 108 8.48 -4.80 -16.11
N ASP A 109 8.50 -3.61 -16.73
CA ASP A 109 9.53 -3.20 -17.67
C ASP A 109 10.90 -3.26 -16.97
N GLU A 110 11.73 -4.19 -17.43
CA GLU A 110 12.98 -4.56 -16.79
C GLU A 110 13.84 -3.31 -16.52
N PRO A 111 14.44 -3.18 -15.31
CA PRO A 111 15.36 -2.08 -14.99
C PRO A 111 16.54 -1.93 -15.97
N GLN A 112 16.76 -2.94 -16.82
CA GLN A 112 17.79 -2.99 -17.85
C GLN A 112 17.45 -2.16 -19.10
N GLN A 113 16.17 -1.86 -19.38
CA GLN A 113 15.77 -1.11 -20.57
C GLN A 113 15.74 0.42 -20.36
N LEU A 114 15.74 0.90 -19.11
CA LEU A 114 15.76 2.33 -18.81
C LEU A 114 17.20 2.88 -18.85
N PRO A 115 17.44 4.10 -19.38
CA PRO A 115 18.76 4.71 -19.45
C PRO A 115 19.49 4.75 -18.10
N ALA A 116 20.81 4.67 -18.07
CA ALA A 116 21.60 4.73 -16.82
C ALA A 116 21.46 6.07 -16.07
N THR A 117 21.08 7.14 -16.79
CA THR A 117 20.83 8.49 -16.28
C THR A 117 19.46 8.65 -15.62
N ASP A 118 18.65 7.60 -15.61
CA ASP A 118 17.25 7.70 -15.21
C ASP A 118 17.11 7.77 -13.69
N THR A 119 16.44 8.82 -13.21
CA THR A 119 16.18 9.10 -11.79
C THR A 119 15.58 7.89 -11.08
N HIS A 120 14.89 7.01 -11.82
CA HIS A 120 14.31 5.74 -11.35
C HIS A 120 15.29 4.69 -10.80
N LYS A 121 16.59 4.78 -11.08
CA LYS A 121 17.60 3.80 -10.60
C LYS A 121 18.17 4.09 -9.22
N LYS A 122 17.71 5.16 -8.56
CA LYS A 122 18.22 5.53 -7.23
C LYS A 122 17.83 4.50 -6.19
N PRO A 123 18.75 4.05 -5.31
CA PRO A 123 18.46 3.04 -4.30
C PRO A 123 17.24 3.37 -3.43
N GLY A 124 17.08 4.64 -3.03
CA GLY A 124 15.94 5.09 -2.24
C GLY A 124 14.59 4.93 -2.94
N LEU A 125 14.54 5.11 -4.27
CA LEU A 125 13.33 4.93 -5.08
C LEU A 125 12.97 3.47 -5.25
N ILE A 126 13.98 2.65 -5.53
CA ILE A 126 13.81 1.19 -5.66
C ILE A 126 13.23 0.62 -4.38
N ILE A 127 13.75 1.03 -3.21
CA ILE A 127 13.25 0.60 -1.91
C ILE A 127 11.80 1.04 -1.71
N GLN A 128 11.46 2.30 -1.95
CA GLN A 128 10.09 2.79 -1.76
C GLN A 128 9.08 2.10 -2.68
N ARG A 129 9.46 1.86 -3.93
CA ARG A 129 8.66 1.07 -4.88
C ARG A 129 8.43 -0.32 -4.32
N HIS A 130 9.49 -1.02 -3.89
CA HIS A 130 9.33 -2.36 -3.30
C HIS A 130 8.44 -2.35 -2.05
N VAL A 131 8.63 -1.37 -1.16
CA VAL A 131 7.80 -1.23 0.05
C VAL A 131 6.33 -1.04 -0.31
N MET A 132 6.01 -0.17 -1.27
CA MET A 132 4.63 0.05 -1.72
C MET A 132 4.02 -1.23 -2.32
N ASN A 133 4.78 -1.97 -3.12
CA ASN A 133 4.28 -3.21 -3.71
C ASN A 133 4.03 -4.30 -2.69
N VAL A 134 5.00 -4.53 -1.79
CA VAL A 134 4.83 -5.48 -0.68
C VAL A 134 3.63 -5.09 0.18
N PHE A 135 3.45 -3.80 0.44
CA PHE A 135 2.31 -3.29 1.19
C PHE A 135 0.98 -3.62 0.51
N VAL A 136 0.77 -3.16 -0.72
CA VAL A 136 -0.49 -3.34 -1.46
C VAL A 136 -0.79 -4.82 -1.68
N HIS A 137 0.18 -5.61 -2.16
CA HIS A 137 -0.03 -7.04 -2.37
C HIS A 137 -0.26 -7.79 -1.06
N GLY A 138 0.43 -7.40 0.03
CA GLY A 138 0.17 -7.92 1.36
C GLY A 138 -1.28 -7.68 1.81
N GLN A 139 -1.84 -6.51 1.54
CA GLN A 139 -3.25 -6.22 1.82
C GLN A 139 -4.21 -7.09 1.02
N ARG A 140 -3.95 -7.30 -0.28
CA ARG A 140 -4.78 -8.21 -1.10
C ARG A 140 -4.69 -9.66 -0.63
N CYS A 141 -3.48 -10.15 -0.35
CA CYS A 141 -3.30 -11.49 0.20
C CYS A 141 -4.09 -11.66 1.50
N LYS A 142 -3.97 -10.71 2.43
CA LYS A 142 -4.70 -10.71 3.70
C LYS A 142 -6.22 -10.73 3.50
N LEU A 143 -6.73 -9.92 2.57
CA LEU A 143 -8.14 -9.81 2.24
C LEU A 143 -8.72 -11.15 1.75
N HIS A 144 -7.99 -11.87 0.89
CA HIS A 144 -8.46 -13.12 0.27
C HIS A 144 -8.14 -14.39 1.07
N LEU A 145 -7.15 -14.36 1.98
CA LEU A 145 -6.68 -15.54 2.72
C LEU A 145 -7.78 -16.35 3.43
N PRO A 146 -8.76 -15.75 4.14
CA PRO A 146 -9.82 -16.52 4.80
C PRO A 146 -10.74 -17.27 3.84
N TYR A 147 -10.91 -16.75 2.61
CA TYR A 147 -11.78 -17.35 1.61
C TYR A 147 -11.09 -18.50 0.87
N LEU A 148 -9.77 -18.38 0.64
CA LEU A 148 -8.96 -19.49 0.16
C LEU A 148 -8.96 -20.67 1.15
N ALA A 149 -8.83 -20.38 2.44
CA ALA A 149 -8.86 -21.41 3.49
C ALA A 149 -10.23 -22.11 3.58
N ARG A 150 -11.35 -21.37 3.40
CA ARG A 150 -12.70 -21.97 3.37
C ARG A 150 -12.94 -22.84 2.14
N GLY A 151 -12.53 -22.40 0.95
CA GLY A 151 -12.65 -23.21 -0.28
C GLY A 151 -11.86 -24.52 -0.24
N ALA A 152 -10.84 -24.62 0.61
CA ALA A 152 -10.09 -25.86 0.84
C ALA A 152 -10.78 -26.82 1.84
N VAL A 153 -11.70 -26.32 2.68
CA VAL A 153 -12.38 -27.09 3.75
C VAL A 153 -13.84 -27.41 3.39
N GLU A 154 -14.53 -26.58 2.61
CA GLU A 154 -15.87 -26.83 2.08
C GLU A 154 -15.84 -27.15 0.57
N PRO A 155 -15.74 -28.43 0.16
CA PRO A 155 -15.76 -28.81 -1.25
C PRO A 155 -17.16 -28.74 -1.90
N THR A 156 -18.14 -28.04 -1.31
CA THR A 156 -19.53 -28.02 -1.79
C THR A 156 -20.03 -26.64 -2.18
N THR A 157 -19.27 -25.96 -3.04
CA THR A 157 -19.90 -25.10 -4.06
C THR A 157 -20.07 -25.95 -5.32
N PRO A 158 -21.30 -26.13 -5.86
CA PRO A 158 -21.49 -26.95 -7.05
C PRO A 158 -20.64 -26.40 -8.19
N ALA A 159 -19.84 -27.28 -8.77
CA ALA A 159 -19.03 -27.02 -9.94
C ALA A 159 -19.87 -26.29 -11.00
N ARG A 160 -19.53 -25.03 -11.29
CA ARG A 160 -19.98 -24.42 -12.55
C ARG A 160 -19.21 -25.09 -13.67
N GLU A 161 -19.87 -26.04 -14.32
CA GLU A 161 -19.63 -26.35 -15.73
C GLU A 161 -19.52 -25.04 -16.51
N GLY A 162 -18.37 -24.83 -17.12
CA GLY A 162 -18.02 -23.59 -17.79
C GLY A 162 -16.73 -23.80 -18.56
N SER A 163 -16.82 -24.63 -19.58
CA SER A 163 -15.83 -24.91 -20.60
C SER A 163 -15.15 -23.64 -21.11
N TYR A 164 -13.85 -23.52 -20.87
CA TYR A 164 -12.95 -22.75 -21.72
C TYR A 164 -11.81 -23.68 -22.14
N ASN A 165 -11.87 -24.06 -23.42
CA ASN A 165 -10.79 -24.75 -24.11
C ASN A 165 -9.69 -23.74 -24.44
N PHE A 166 -8.45 -24.22 -24.34
CA PHE A 166 -7.20 -23.55 -24.71
C PHE A 166 -7.17 -23.09 -26.17
#